data_AF-A0A0P8BNH5-F1
#
_entry.id   AF-A0A0P8BNH5-F1
#
_cell.length_a   1.000
_cell.length_b   1.000
_cell.length_c   1.000
_cell.angle_alpha   90.00
_cell.angle_beta   90.00
_cell.angle_gamma   90.00
#
_symmetry.space_group_name_H-M   'P 1'
#
loop_
_entity.id
_entity.type
_entity.pdbx_description
1 polymer ?
#
loop_
_entity_poly.entity_id
_entity_poly.type
_entity_poly.pdbx_seq_one_letter_code
_entity_poly.pdbx_strand_id
1 'polypeptide(L)'
;MLIDYLYNGANLFVLPFWTLMVVLPNWSITRRIMTSTLPFVPLALAYIVCFASSLDPESLASFANPTLSTLAGLFANEKVMATGWIHFVVMDLFVGRWIYWQGQEKGIFTRHSLALCLFAGPIGLLCHLATAQLQERWLGLSEKNRSEAVS
;
A
#
# COMPACT_ATOMS: atom_id res chain seq x y z
N MET A 1 15.73 -13.20 -15.90
CA MET A 1 15.56 -14.46 -15.14
C MET A 1 15.35 -14.20 -13.65
N LEU A 2 16.37 -13.88 -12.83
CA LEU A 2 16.16 -13.68 -11.38
C LEU A 2 15.23 -12.50 -11.06
N ILE A 3 15.42 -11.35 -11.72
CA ILE A 3 14.61 -10.15 -11.52
C ILE A 3 13.14 -10.42 -11.86
N ASP A 4 12.86 -11.16 -12.93
CA ASP A 4 11.49 -11.54 -13.30
C ASP A 4 10.82 -12.42 -12.24
N TYR A 5 11.57 -13.34 -11.63
CA TYR A 5 11.05 -14.16 -10.52
C TYR A 5 10.75 -13.31 -9.29
N LEU A 6 11.60 -12.35 -8.95
CA LEU A 6 11.35 -11.42 -7.84
C LEU A 6 10.16 -10.51 -8.12
N TYR A 7 10.06 -9.97 -9.33
CA TYR A 7 8.93 -9.15 -9.78
C TYR A 7 7.61 -9.93 -9.73
N ASN A 8 7.53 -11.08 -10.39
CA ASN A 8 6.31 -11.90 -10.42
C ASN A 8 5.98 -12.45 -9.03
N GLY A 9 7.00 -12.85 -8.28
CA GLY A 9 6.87 -13.32 -6.90
C GLY A 9 6.30 -12.25 -5.99
N ALA A 10 6.78 -11.00 -6.07
CA ALA A 10 6.26 -9.89 -5.27
C ALA A 10 4.78 -9.61 -5.59
N ASN A 11 4.41 -9.57 -6.88
CA ASN A 11 3.02 -9.37 -7.30
C ASN A 11 2.11 -10.49 -6.79
N LEU A 12 2.50 -11.75 -6.94
CA LEU A 12 1.69 -12.89 -6.48
C LEU A 12 1.62 -12.96 -4.95
N PHE A 13 2.72 -12.65 -4.27
CA PHE A 13 2.82 -12.72 -2.81
C PHE A 13 1.86 -11.75 -2.11
N VAL A 14 1.61 -10.56 -2.66
CA VAL A 14 0.73 -9.58 -2.01
C VAL A 14 -0.76 -9.92 -2.13
N LEU A 15 -1.18 -10.65 -3.18
CA LEU A 15 -2.60 -10.89 -3.48
C LEU A 15 -3.38 -11.62 -2.36
N PRO A 16 -2.84 -12.66 -1.69
CA PRO A 16 -3.50 -13.27 -0.53
C PRO A 16 -3.77 -12.26 0.59
N PHE A 17 -2.83 -11.37 0.90
CA PHE A 17 -3.02 -10.37 1.96
C PHE A 17 -4.13 -9.38 1.62
N TRP A 18 -4.15 -8.89 0.38
CA TRP A 18 -5.24 -8.03 -0.12
C TRP A 18 -6.59 -8.75 -0.09
N THR A 19 -6.64 -9.99 -0.55
CA THR A 19 -7.86 -10.81 -0.53
C THR A 19 -8.38 -10.98 0.88
N LEU A 20 -7.51 -11.28 1.84
CA LEU A 20 -7.87 -11.41 3.25
C LEU A 20 -8.43 -10.09 3.82
N MET A 21 -7.76 -8.96 3.56
CA MET A 21 -8.20 -7.65 4.04
C MET A 21 -9.56 -7.21 3.44
N VAL A 22 -9.79 -7.48 2.15
CA VAL A 22 -11.03 -7.04 1.46
C VAL A 22 -12.20 -7.98 1.74
N VAL A 23 -11.99 -9.29 1.62
CA VAL A 23 -13.08 -10.29 1.69
C VAL A 23 -13.37 -10.70 3.13
N LEU A 24 -12.33 -10.92 3.94
CA LEU A 24 -12.43 -11.47 5.30
C LEU A 24 -11.78 -10.55 6.35
N PRO A 25 -12.16 -9.26 6.46
CA PRO A 25 -11.48 -8.30 7.34
C PRO A 25 -11.58 -8.65 8.83
N ASN A 26 -12.66 -9.34 9.24
CA ASN A 26 -12.89 -9.66 10.65
C ASN A 26 -12.38 -11.04 11.07
N TRP A 27 -11.83 -11.82 10.16
CA TRP A 27 -11.33 -13.16 10.46
C TRP A 27 -10.11 -13.09 11.38
N SER A 28 -10.05 -13.98 12.37
CA SER A 28 -8.98 -14.02 13.38
C SER A 28 -7.60 -14.21 12.74
N ILE A 29 -7.52 -14.98 11.66
CA ILE A 29 -6.29 -15.18 10.88
C ILE A 29 -5.89 -13.89 10.17
N THR A 30 -6.81 -13.21 9.48
CA THR A 30 -6.54 -11.91 8.82
C THR A 30 -5.97 -10.91 9.82
N ARG A 31 -6.62 -10.77 10.99
CA ARG A 31 -6.15 -9.89 12.07
C ARG A 31 -4.74 -10.28 12.53
N ARG A 32 -4.49 -11.56 12.82
CA ARG A 32 -3.18 -12.05 13.28
C ARG A 32 -2.06 -11.80 12.27
N ILE A 33 -2.31 -12.07 10.99
CA ILE A 33 -1.33 -11.83 9.92
C ILE A 33 -1.06 -10.34 9.77
N MET A 34 -2.12 -9.52 9.73
CA MET A 34 -1.99 -8.06 9.59
C MET A 34 -1.44 -7.38 10.85
N THR A 35 -1.48 -7.99 12.03
CA THR A 35 -0.77 -7.46 13.19
C THR A 35 0.74 -7.56 12.99
N SER A 36 1.20 -8.65 12.39
CA SER A 36 2.63 -8.90 12.15
C SER A 36 3.20 -8.01 11.05
N THR A 37 4.46 -7.58 11.21
CA THR A 37 5.26 -6.91 10.17
C THR A 37 6.09 -7.89 9.34
N LEU A 38 6.03 -9.19 9.65
CA LEU A 38 6.78 -10.23 8.95
C LEU A 38 6.52 -10.30 7.44
N PRO A 39 5.29 -10.07 6.91
CA PRO A 39 5.07 -10.07 5.46
C PRO A 39 5.90 -9.05 4.67
N PHE A 40 6.35 -7.98 5.32
CA PHE A 40 7.19 -6.96 4.66
C PHE A 40 8.64 -7.38 4.48
N VAL A 41 9.14 -8.31 5.31
CA VAL A 41 10.53 -8.79 5.27
C VAL A 41 10.90 -9.39 3.90
N PRO A 42 10.18 -10.38 3.34
CA PRO A 42 10.53 -10.94 2.03
C PRO A 42 10.43 -9.90 0.91
N LEU A 43 9.47 -8.98 0.98
CA LEU A 43 9.33 -7.90 -0.01
C LEU A 43 10.50 -6.90 0.06
N ALA A 44 10.93 -6.54 1.28
CA ALA A 44 12.08 -5.66 1.49
C ALA A 44 13.39 -6.33 1.04
N LEU A 45 13.55 -7.63 1.29
CA LEU A 45 14.70 -8.39 0.79
C LEU A 45 14.71 -8.45 -0.75
N ALA A 46 13.56 -8.71 -1.38
CA ALA A 46 13.43 -8.68 -2.83
C ALA A 46 13.77 -7.29 -3.39
N TYR A 47 13.30 -6.22 -2.74
CA TYR A 47 13.65 -4.86 -3.09
C TYR A 47 15.16 -4.62 -2.99
N ILE A 48 15.82 -5.00 -1.89
CA ILE A 48 17.27 -4.80 -1.71
C ILE A 48 18.06 -5.50 -2.83
N VAL A 49 17.69 -6.73 -3.19
CA VAL A 49 18.36 -7.49 -4.27
C VAL A 49 18.17 -6.80 -5.62
N CYS A 50 16.94 -6.38 -5.96
CA CYS A 50 16.67 -5.65 -7.20
C CYS A 50 17.39 -4.30 -7.23
N PHE A 51 17.33 -3.55 -6.13
CA PHE A 51 17.97 -2.25 -5.98
C PHE A 51 19.48 -2.37 -6.18
N ALA A 52 20.14 -3.27 -5.45
CA ALA A 52 21.58 -3.52 -5.60
C ALA A 52 21.96 -3.95 -7.03
N SER A 53 21.09 -4.72 -7.70
CA SER A 53 21.29 -5.15 -9.09
C SER A 53 21.07 -4.04 -10.13
N SER A 54 20.35 -2.99 -9.76
CA SER A 54 20.05 -1.81 -10.59
C SER A 54 21.07 -0.67 -10.44
N LEU A 55 21.98 -0.78 -9.48
CA LEU A 55 23.04 0.20 -9.28
C LEU A 55 24.19 -0.05 -10.26
N ASP A 56 24.26 0.76 -11.30
CA ASP A 56 25.43 0.91 -12.16
C ASP A 56 25.89 2.38 -12.18
N PRO A 57 27.14 2.67 -12.62
CA PRO A 57 27.68 4.03 -12.61
C PRO A 57 26.82 5.03 -13.40
N GLU A 58 26.17 4.58 -14.47
CA GLU A 58 25.33 5.41 -15.34
C GLU A 58 24.00 5.77 -14.67
N SER A 59 23.38 4.81 -13.99
CA SER A 59 22.18 4.99 -13.18
C SER A 59 22.44 5.91 -11.99
N LEU A 60 23.58 5.72 -11.30
CA LEU A 60 23.98 6.58 -10.18
C LEU A 60 24.20 8.04 -10.60
N ALA A 61 24.87 8.27 -11.74
CA ALA A 61 25.06 9.60 -12.30
C ALA A 61 23.72 10.25 -12.69
N SER A 62 22.81 9.45 -13.24
CA SER A 62 21.46 9.88 -13.62
C SER A 62 20.57 10.23 -12.42
N PHE A 63 20.71 9.51 -11.29
CA PHE A 63 20.05 9.85 -10.03
C PHE A 63 20.60 11.13 -9.38
N ALA A 64 21.85 11.50 -9.66
CA ALA A 64 22.47 12.71 -9.12
C ALA A 64 21.93 14.01 -9.75
N ASN A 65 21.45 13.96 -11.01
CA ASN A 65 20.77 15.08 -11.69
C ASN A 65 19.46 14.60 -12.35
N PRO A 66 18.42 14.32 -11.55
CA PRO A 66 17.21 13.68 -12.02
C PRO A 66 16.34 14.67 -12.82
N THR A 67 16.36 14.56 -14.15
CA THR A 67 15.31 15.13 -15.00
C THR A 67 14.26 14.09 -15.33
N LEU A 68 13.02 14.51 -15.65
CA LEU A 68 11.96 13.57 -16.00
C LEU A 68 12.34 12.68 -17.20
N SER A 69 12.97 13.25 -18.22
CA SER A 69 13.45 12.50 -19.39
C SER A 69 14.54 11.50 -19.04
N THR A 70 15.48 11.88 -18.16
CA THR A 70 16.54 10.97 -17.70
C THR A 70 15.95 9.81 -16.89
N LEU A 71 15.04 10.09 -15.96
CA LEU A 71 14.36 9.05 -15.19
C LEU A 71 13.54 8.12 -16.09
N ALA A 72 12.79 8.65 -17.07
CA ALA A 72 12.04 7.84 -18.02
C ALA A 72 12.95 6.89 -18.81
N GLY A 73 14.14 7.36 -19.22
CA GLY A 73 15.17 6.52 -19.85
C GLY A 73 15.67 5.42 -18.92
N LEU A 74 15.92 5.72 -17.64
CA LEU A 74 16.33 4.71 -16.66
C LEU A 74 15.25 3.65 -16.43
N PHE A 75 13.98 4.04 -16.40
CA PHE A 75 12.86 3.09 -16.25
C PHE A 75 12.65 2.19 -17.49
N ALA A 76 13.31 2.46 -18.62
CA ALA A 76 13.36 1.52 -19.73
C ALA A 76 14.24 0.29 -19.42
N ASN A 77 15.12 0.36 -18.42
CA ASN A 77 15.89 -0.78 -17.94
C ASN A 77 15.02 -1.63 -17.00
N GLU A 78 14.83 -2.90 -17.36
CA GLU A 78 14.03 -3.87 -16.60
C GLU A 78 14.42 -3.95 -15.12
N LYS A 79 15.71 -3.83 -14.79
CA LYS A 79 16.19 -3.89 -13.39
C LYS A 79 15.73 -2.69 -12.58
N VAL A 80 15.84 -1.49 -13.16
CA VAL A 80 15.38 -0.25 -12.51
C VAL A 80 13.87 -0.24 -12.39
N MET A 81 13.17 -0.70 -13.45
CA MET A 81 11.72 -0.83 -13.46
C MET A 81 11.22 -1.80 -12.39
N ALA A 82 11.82 -2.99 -12.28
CA ALA A 82 11.46 -3.97 -11.25
C ALA A 82 11.70 -3.44 -9.84
N THR A 83 12.81 -2.74 -9.61
CA THR A 83 13.12 -2.07 -8.34
C THR A 83 12.05 -1.05 -7.96
N GLY A 84 11.71 -0.15 -8.89
CA GLY A 84 10.66 0.84 -8.67
C GLY A 84 9.28 0.20 -8.46
N TRP A 85 8.97 -0.87 -9.20
CA TRP A 85 7.70 -1.58 -9.05
C TRP A 85 7.57 -2.26 -7.69
N ILE A 86 8.60 -3.00 -7.25
CA ILE A 86 8.59 -3.65 -5.93
C ILE A 86 8.50 -2.59 -4.82
N HIS A 87 9.14 -1.43 -5.00
CA HIS A 87 8.97 -0.30 -4.08
C HIS A 87 7.50 0.11 -3.95
N PHE A 88 6.78 0.29 -5.07
CA PHE A 88 5.35 0.59 -5.03
C PHE A 88 4.53 -0.52 -4.36
N VAL A 89 4.78 -1.78 -4.70
CA VAL A 89 4.08 -2.94 -4.11
C VAL A 89 4.23 -2.97 -2.58
N VAL A 90 5.45 -2.72 -2.07
CA VAL A 90 5.72 -2.68 -0.62
C VAL A 90 4.95 -1.53 0.03
N MET A 91 5.02 -0.33 -0.56
CA MET A 91 4.38 0.87 -0.01
C MET A 91 2.86 0.78 -0.07
N ASP A 92 2.28 0.25 -1.15
CA ASP A 92 0.84 0.06 -1.29
C ASP A 92 0.30 -0.95 -0.29
N LEU A 93 1.02 -2.07 -0.06
CA LEU A 93 0.63 -3.02 0.99
C LEU A 93 0.71 -2.39 2.38
N PHE A 94 1.70 -1.54 2.63
CA PHE A 94 1.84 -0.84 3.91
C PHE A 94 0.69 0.13 4.15
N VAL A 95 0.35 0.93 3.14
CA VAL A 95 -0.79 1.86 3.17
C VAL A 95 -2.10 1.09 3.30
N GLY A 96 -2.28 0.01 2.54
CA GLY A 96 -3.44 -0.88 2.65
C GLY A 96 -3.61 -1.46 4.05
N ARG A 97 -2.53 -1.96 4.66
CA ARG A 97 -2.53 -2.42 6.06
C ARG A 97 -2.92 -1.31 7.03
N TRP A 98 -2.46 -0.09 6.82
CA TRP A 98 -2.82 1.06 7.65
C TRP A 98 -4.32 1.40 7.52
N ILE A 99 -4.85 1.48 6.29
CA ILE A 99 -6.27 1.67 6.01
C ILE A 99 -7.10 0.58 6.70
N TYR A 100 -6.68 -0.68 6.57
CA TYR A 100 -7.33 -1.81 7.21
C TYR A 100 -7.43 -1.61 8.73
N TRP A 101 -6.32 -1.32 9.41
CA TRP A 101 -6.33 -1.13 10.87
C TRP A 101 -7.14 0.09 11.32
N GLN A 102 -7.10 1.21 10.58
CA GLN A 102 -7.99 2.34 10.83
C GLN A 102 -9.47 1.93 10.75
N GLY A 103 -9.83 1.10 9.76
CA GLY A 103 -11.17 0.50 9.66
C GLY A 103 -11.53 -0.36 10.87
N GLN A 104 -10.61 -1.21 11.32
CA GLN A 104 -10.86 -2.12 12.44
C GLN A 104 -10.96 -1.40 13.79
N GLU A 105 -10.20 -0.33 14.01
CA GLU A 105 -10.19 0.45 15.26
C GLU A 105 -11.38 1.39 15.36
N LYS A 106 -11.72 2.09 14.26
CA LYS A 106 -12.77 3.12 14.23
C LYS A 106 -14.11 2.62 13.70
N GLY A 107 -14.20 1.36 13.28
CA GLY A 107 -15.40 0.79 12.64
C GLY A 107 -15.70 1.41 11.28
N ILE A 108 -14.68 1.91 10.56
CA ILE A 108 -14.84 2.53 9.24
C ILE A 108 -14.94 1.44 8.18
N PHE A 109 -15.86 1.59 7.23
CA PHE A 109 -15.90 0.71 6.07
C PHE A 109 -14.68 0.94 5.17
N THR A 110 -13.89 -0.10 4.90
CA THR A 110 -12.60 0.03 4.19
C THR A 110 -12.48 -0.78 2.91
N ARG A 111 -13.46 -1.63 2.58
CA ARG A 111 -13.34 -2.58 1.45
C ARG A 111 -13.14 -1.88 0.11
N HIS A 112 -13.88 -0.79 -0.13
CA HIS A 112 -13.76 0.01 -1.35
C HIS A 112 -12.42 0.74 -1.41
N SER A 113 -11.96 1.33 -0.30
CA SER A 113 -10.67 2.00 -0.22
C SER A 113 -9.51 1.04 -0.44
N LEU A 114 -9.58 -0.17 0.13
CA LEU A 114 -8.58 -1.22 -0.05
C LEU A 114 -8.54 -1.74 -1.48
N ALA A 115 -9.70 -1.98 -2.10
CA ALA A 115 -9.78 -2.39 -3.50
C ALA A 115 -9.18 -1.32 -4.43
N LEU A 116 -9.46 -0.04 -4.18
CA LEU A 116 -8.85 1.06 -4.92
C LEU A 116 -7.34 1.18 -4.65
N CYS A 117 -6.91 0.98 -3.40
CA CYS A 117 -5.50 1.06 -3.01
C CYS A 117 -4.64 -0.03 -3.68
N LEU A 118 -5.21 -1.21 -3.95
CA LEU A 118 -4.53 -2.29 -4.68
C LEU A 118 -4.16 -1.89 -6.11
N PHE A 119 -5.03 -1.16 -6.81
CA PHE A 119 -4.79 -0.74 -8.21
C PHE A 119 -4.13 0.63 -8.31
N ALA A 120 -4.41 1.52 -7.35
CA ALA A 120 -3.93 2.88 -7.30
C ALA A 120 -3.85 3.33 -5.84
N GLY A 121 -2.72 3.06 -5.18
CA GLY A 121 -2.45 3.38 -3.78
C GLY A 121 -2.94 4.78 -3.35
N PRO A 122 -2.55 5.86 -4.04
CA PRO A 122 -2.97 7.22 -3.70
C PRO A 122 -4.49 7.45 -3.78
N ILE A 123 -5.17 6.83 -4.75
CA ILE A 123 -6.64 6.96 -4.91
C ILE A 123 -7.34 6.23 -3.77
N GLY A 124 -6.88 5.03 -3.41
CA GLY A 124 -7.40 4.28 -2.28
C GLY A 124 -7.23 5.03 -0.95
N LEU A 125 -6.07 5.65 -0.73
CA LEU A 125 -5.80 6.49 0.43
C LEU A 125 -6.77 7.68 0.51
N LEU A 126 -6.89 8.47 -0.57
CA LEU A 126 -7.82 9.59 -0.61
C LEU A 126 -9.27 9.15 -0.35
N CYS A 127 -9.67 8.01 -0.93
CA CYS A 127 -10.99 7.43 -0.71
C CYS A 127 -11.21 7.06 0.75
N HIS A 128 -10.21 6.47 1.42
CA HIS A 128 -10.30 6.15 2.84
C HIS A 128 -10.44 7.42 3.69
N LEU A 129 -9.62 8.44 3.44
CA LEU A 129 -9.68 9.70 4.18
C LEU A 129 -11.05 10.39 4.03
N ALA A 130 -11.60 10.41 2.82
CA ALA A 130 -12.94 10.94 2.58
C ALA A 130 -14.01 10.14 3.34
N THR A 131 -13.92 8.81 3.32
CA THR A 131 -14.88 7.93 4.02
C THR A 131 -14.79 8.10 5.53
N ALA A 132 -13.57 8.15 6.08
CA ALA A 132 -13.32 8.39 7.50
C ALA A 132 -13.93 9.72 7.94
N GLN A 133 -13.66 10.80 7.20
CA GLN A 133 -14.15 12.13 7.54
C GLN A 133 -15.67 12.24 7.45
N LEU A 134 -16.29 11.58 6.46
CA LEU A 134 -17.75 11.51 6.38
C LEU A 134 -18.29 10.77 7.62
N GLN A 135 -17.80 9.56 7.90
CA GLN A 135 -18.32 8.77 9.01
C GLN A 135 -18.15 9.46 10.37
N GLU A 136 -17.01 10.14 10.60
CA GLU A 136 -16.78 10.97 11.79
C GLU A 136 -17.80 12.12 11.90
N ARG A 137 -18.13 12.80 10.79
CA ARG A 137 -19.16 13.86 10.78
C ARG A 137 -20.56 13.30 11.04
N TRP A 138 -20.91 12.17 10.44
CA TRP A 138 -22.22 11.55 10.61
C TRP A 138 -22.43 11.03 12.04
N LEU A 139 -21.40 10.44 12.65
CA LEU A 139 -21.44 9.99 14.05
C LEU A 139 -21.34 11.17 15.03
N GLY A 140 -20.55 12.20 14.73
CA GLY A 140 -20.39 13.41 15.56
C GLY A 140 -21.59 14.37 15.54
N LEU A 141 -22.41 14.36 14.48
CA LEU A 141 -23.70 15.07 14.46
C LEU A 141 -24.76 14.40 15.33
N SER A 142 -24.60 13.10 15.64
CA SER A 142 -25.54 12.36 16.49
C SER A 142 -25.36 12.66 17.98
N GLU A 143 -24.17 13.05 18.44
CA GLU A 143 -23.96 13.41 19.86
C GLU A 143 -24.38 14.85 20.16
N LYS A 144 -24.08 15.80 19.26
CA LYS A 144 -24.42 17.21 19.49
C LYS A 144 -25.94 17.47 19.44
N ASN A 145 -26.64 16.89 18.47
CA ASN A 145 -28.10 17.02 18.39
C ASN A 145 -28.85 16.30 19.52
N ARG A 146 -28.24 15.27 20.15
CA ARG A 146 -28.83 14.55 21.29
C ARG A 146 -28.64 15.31 22.60
N SER A 147 -27.53 16.05 22.75
CA SER A 147 -27.31 16.93 23.91
C SER A 147 -28.25 18.15 23.90
N GLU A 148 -28.50 18.75 22.74
CA GLU A 148 -29.37 19.94 22.61
C GLU A 148 -30.87 19.58 22.62
N ALA A 149 -31.25 18.34 22.30
CA ALA A 149 -32.65 17.87 22.38
C ALA A 149 -33.07 17.36 23.77
N VAL A 150 -32.10 17.19 24.69
CA VAL A 150 -32.33 16.70 26.07
C VAL A 150 -32.09 17.80 27.12
N SER A 151 -31.57 18.96 26.70
CA SER A 151 -31.48 20.20 27.50
C SER A 151 -32.68 21.11 27.29
#